data_AF-A0A3M1JFH5-F1
#
_entry.id   AF-A0A3M1JFH5-F1
#
_cell.length_a   1.000
_cell.length_b   1.000
_cell.length_c   1.000
_cell.angle_alpha   90.00
_cell.angle_beta   90.00
_cell.angle_gamma   90.00
#
_symmetry.space_group_name_H-M   'P 1'
#
loop_
_entity.id
_entity.type
_entity.pdbx_description
1 polymer ?
#
loop_
_entity_poly.entity_id
_entity_poly.type
_entity_poly.pdbx_seq_one_letter_code
_entity_poly.pdbx_strand_id
1 'polypeptide(L)'
;HIHPLSGVLSAYGIGLADVHALRQKTVEKRFDSSTLKELVDIADSLERDVRAELCAQEIAAAGQRCMTRVHMRYQGTDTALPVPLASLEEMECAFEAAHRSRFGFIDPDRALMVEAIEVEARGGGADAHEPDLPAAGPLPPAHAATQIFSGGAWHETRVWLRGQLGPGHVIPGPALIIEPNQTVVVEPQWQASVTAKNHLLLTRTQPRPQREAVGTRADPVMLEVFNNLFMSIAEQMGVTLQNTAYSVNIKERLDFSCAVFDANGHLVANAPHMPVHLGSMDRSVETVIRENAGSLRPGDVYMINAPYNGGTHLPDITVVTPVFDTAGKEILFYVASRGHHADVGGITPGSMSPNATTIEQEGVYIDNFKLVEDGRFREQAVRDLLTTAPYPARSPDDNIADLKAQIAANEKGVQELRKMVDHFGLATVQAYMGHVQDNAEESVRRVIDVLRDSRFEVAMDQGTNVCVEIRVDRQNRSAEVDFTGTSPAQPN
;
A
#
# COMPACT_ATOMS: atom_id res chain seq x y z
N HIS A 1 12.19 4.50 26.14
CA HIS A 1 13.56 4.09 26.48
C HIS A 1 14.51 5.10 25.86
N ILE A 2 15.46 5.62 26.62
CA ILE A 2 16.36 6.70 26.18
C ILE A 2 17.80 6.27 26.52
N HIS A 3 18.60 6.14 25.48
CA HIS A 3 20.03 5.80 25.59
C HIS A 3 20.83 7.05 26.01
N PRO A 4 21.90 6.95 26.82
CA PRO A 4 22.72 8.12 27.22
C PRO A 4 23.30 8.92 26.04
N LEU A 5 23.44 8.27 24.89
CA LEU A 5 23.91 8.87 23.64
C LEU A 5 22.78 9.22 22.66
N SER A 6 21.51 9.32 23.08
CA SER A 6 20.41 9.55 22.13
C SER A 6 20.53 10.86 21.33
N GLY A 7 21.18 11.90 21.88
CA GLY A 7 21.49 13.12 21.14
C GLY A 7 22.55 12.96 20.03
N VAL A 8 23.30 11.85 20.03
CA VAL A 8 24.32 11.49 19.02
C VAL A 8 24.12 10.06 18.51
N LEU A 9 22.89 9.55 18.56
CA LEU A 9 22.60 8.14 18.33
C LEU A 9 22.97 7.69 16.92
N SER A 10 22.91 8.58 15.92
CA SER A 10 23.35 8.29 14.56
C SER A 10 24.85 7.97 14.50
N ALA A 11 25.70 8.72 15.21
CA ALA A 11 27.14 8.46 15.26
C ALA A 11 27.45 7.17 16.04
N TYR A 12 26.71 6.92 17.13
CA TYR A 12 26.78 5.65 17.85
C TYR A 12 26.37 4.48 16.94
N GLY A 13 25.24 4.60 16.24
CA GLY A 13 24.74 3.60 15.31
C GLY A 13 25.69 3.30 14.16
N ILE A 14 26.35 4.33 13.59
CA ILE A 14 27.42 4.13 12.59
C ILE A 14 28.58 3.32 13.18
N GLY A 15 28.97 3.57 14.43
CA GLY A 15 30.02 2.81 15.11
C GLY A 15 29.62 1.37 15.49
N LEU A 16 28.32 1.08 15.58
CA LEU A 16 27.77 -0.25 15.85
C LEU A 16 27.38 -1.03 14.60
N ALA A 17 27.22 -0.36 13.48
CA ALA A 17 26.73 -0.97 12.26
C ALA A 17 27.69 -2.05 11.77
N ASP A 18 27.12 -3.17 11.32
CA ASP A 18 27.90 -4.17 10.62
C ASP A 18 28.46 -3.56 9.31
N VAL A 19 29.61 -4.05 8.90
CA VAL A 19 30.10 -3.91 7.52
C VAL A 19 29.44 -5.01 6.69
N HIS A 20 28.88 -4.64 5.54
CA HIS A 20 28.17 -5.58 4.65
C HIS A 20 28.95 -5.74 3.34
N ALA A 21 29.02 -6.97 2.84
CA ALA A 21 29.46 -7.30 1.50
C ALA A 21 28.37 -8.12 0.80
N LEU A 22 28.01 -7.74 -0.42
CA LEU A 22 26.96 -8.37 -1.20
C LEU A 22 27.50 -8.79 -2.57
N ARG A 23 27.16 -10.01 -2.98
CA ARG A 23 27.39 -10.49 -4.35
C ARG A 23 26.14 -11.15 -4.89
N GLN A 24 25.91 -10.93 -6.17
CA GLN A 24 24.78 -11.50 -6.89
C GLN A 24 25.27 -12.14 -8.19
N LYS A 25 24.63 -13.24 -8.58
CA LYS A 25 24.86 -13.89 -9.87
C LYS A 25 23.54 -14.25 -10.53
N THR A 26 23.39 -13.87 -11.80
CA THR A 26 22.26 -14.26 -12.66
C THR A 26 22.36 -15.73 -13.04
N VAL A 27 21.24 -16.44 -13.02
CA VAL A 27 21.13 -17.88 -13.31
C VAL A 27 20.18 -18.14 -14.49
N GLU A 28 19.00 -17.53 -14.50
CA GLU A 28 17.96 -17.66 -15.55
C GLU A 28 17.64 -19.11 -15.96
N LYS A 29 17.29 -19.95 -14.97
CA LYS A 29 16.96 -21.38 -15.19
C LYS A 29 15.66 -21.77 -14.53
N ARG A 30 15.03 -22.82 -15.05
CA ARG A 30 13.87 -23.46 -14.41
C ARG A 30 14.26 -23.95 -13.02
N PHE A 31 13.40 -23.72 -12.04
CA PHE A 31 13.58 -24.24 -10.70
C PHE A 31 13.25 -25.73 -10.66
N ASP A 32 14.28 -26.53 -10.42
CA ASP A 32 14.19 -27.98 -10.26
C ASP A 32 15.37 -28.51 -9.41
N SER A 33 15.41 -29.81 -9.16
CA SER A 33 16.46 -30.43 -8.34
C SER A 33 17.87 -30.28 -8.90
N SER A 34 18.03 -30.04 -10.21
CA SER A 34 19.35 -29.83 -10.84
C SER A 34 19.82 -28.39 -10.64
N THR A 35 18.93 -27.43 -10.85
CA THR A 35 19.19 -26.01 -10.59
C THR A 35 19.45 -25.78 -9.10
N LEU A 36 18.74 -26.44 -8.19
CA LEU A 36 19.01 -26.31 -6.75
C LEU A 36 20.45 -26.71 -6.37
N LYS A 37 20.99 -27.78 -6.97
CA LYS A 37 22.38 -28.19 -6.73
C LYS A 37 23.37 -27.14 -7.23
N GLU A 38 23.13 -26.61 -8.43
CA GLU A 38 23.94 -25.52 -8.98
C GLU A 38 23.87 -24.24 -8.14
N LEU A 39 22.70 -23.92 -7.57
CA LEU A 39 22.52 -22.78 -6.67
C LEU A 39 23.35 -22.92 -5.40
N VAL A 40 23.43 -24.13 -4.83
CA VAL A 40 24.29 -24.41 -3.67
C VAL A 40 25.76 -24.19 -4.03
N ASP A 41 26.23 -24.71 -5.17
CA ASP A 41 27.61 -24.52 -5.63
C ASP A 41 27.93 -23.03 -5.88
N ILE A 42 26.99 -22.28 -6.46
CA ILE A 42 27.13 -20.83 -6.67
C ILE A 42 27.14 -20.10 -5.32
N ALA A 43 26.25 -20.46 -4.39
CA ALA A 43 26.17 -19.87 -3.06
C ALA A 43 27.51 -20.04 -2.32
N ASP A 44 28.09 -21.23 -2.34
CA ASP A 44 29.39 -21.52 -1.72
C ASP A 44 30.54 -20.70 -2.35
N SER A 45 30.47 -20.44 -3.66
CA SER A 45 31.43 -19.55 -4.33
C SER A 45 31.25 -18.10 -3.90
N LEU A 46 30.02 -17.59 -3.96
CA LEU A 46 29.71 -16.21 -3.60
C LEU A 46 29.98 -15.94 -2.12
N GLU A 47 29.67 -16.90 -1.25
CA GLU A 47 29.97 -16.82 0.18
C GLU A 47 31.47 -16.68 0.44
N ARG A 48 32.31 -17.43 -0.28
CA ARG A 48 33.76 -17.27 -0.19
C ARG A 48 34.20 -15.87 -0.61
N ASP A 49 33.61 -15.31 -1.67
CA ASP A 49 33.94 -13.97 -2.17
C ASP A 49 33.55 -12.87 -1.18
N VAL A 50 32.31 -12.89 -0.65
CA VAL A 50 31.87 -11.87 0.31
C VAL A 50 32.62 -11.97 1.64
N ARG A 51 32.94 -13.20 2.09
CA ARG A 51 33.77 -13.39 3.30
C ARG A 51 35.20 -12.92 3.09
N ALA A 52 35.78 -13.17 1.91
CA ALA A 52 37.11 -12.67 1.56
C ALA A 52 37.15 -11.14 1.53
N GLU A 53 36.10 -10.49 1.02
CA GLU A 53 35.98 -9.03 1.07
C GLU A 53 35.90 -8.49 2.51
N LEU A 54 35.08 -9.10 3.37
CA LEU A 54 35.03 -8.70 4.78
C LEU A 54 36.38 -8.92 5.48
N CYS A 55 37.06 -10.03 5.21
CA CYS A 55 38.40 -10.29 5.74
C CYS A 55 39.44 -9.26 5.23
N ALA A 56 39.34 -8.81 3.98
CA ALA A 56 40.20 -7.76 3.43
C ALA A 56 39.95 -6.39 4.09
N GLN A 57 38.77 -6.20 4.68
CA GLN A 57 38.44 -5.07 5.54
C GLN A 57 38.74 -5.34 7.02
N GLU A 58 39.61 -6.32 7.32
CA GLU A 58 40.06 -6.70 8.66
C GLU A 58 38.95 -7.25 9.59
N ILE A 59 37.82 -7.69 9.03
CA ILE A 59 36.73 -8.28 9.80
C ILE A 59 36.96 -9.79 10.01
N ALA A 60 37.06 -10.21 11.27
CA ALA A 60 37.34 -11.61 11.64
C ALA A 60 36.22 -12.58 11.24
N ALA A 61 36.60 -13.74 10.67
CA ALA A 61 35.66 -14.76 10.18
C ALA A 61 34.68 -15.29 11.25
N ALA A 62 35.11 -15.36 12.52
CA ALA A 62 34.30 -15.89 13.62
C ALA A 62 33.05 -15.03 13.95
N GLY A 63 33.02 -13.76 13.55
CA GLY A 63 31.89 -12.85 13.77
C GLY A 63 31.01 -12.62 12.54
N GLN A 64 31.36 -13.21 11.39
CA GLN A 64 30.65 -12.99 10.13
C GLN A 64 29.41 -13.86 10.01
N ARG A 65 28.27 -13.26 9.68
CA ARG A 65 27.01 -13.95 9.38
C ARG A 65 26.69 -13.80 7.90
N CYS A 66 26.34 -14.91 7.24
CA CYS A 66 25.93 -14.91 5.85
C CYS A 66 24.45 -15.25 5.72
N MET A 67 23.82 -14.69 4.71
CA MET A 67 22.45 -14.98 4.32
C MET A 67 22.40 -15.11 2.79
N THR A 68 21.73 -16.15 2.33
CA THR A 68 21.59 -16.44 0.90
C THR A 68 20.12 -16.35 0.50
N ARG A 69 19.85 -15.57 -0.53
CA ARG A 69 18.52 -15.38 -1.12
C ARG A 69 18.53 -15.82 -2.58
N VAL A 70 17.46 -16.45 -3.01
CA VAL A 70 17.22 -16.83 -4.40
C VAL A 70 16.05 -15.99 -4.91
N HIS A 71 16.26 -15.30 -6.01
CA HIS A 71 15.24 -14.49 -6.68
C HIS A 71 14.46 -15.40 -7.64
N MET A 72 13.22 -15.70 -7.28
CA MET A 72 12.34 -16.60 -8.02
C MET A 72 11.18 -15.84 -8.66
N ARG A 73 10.71 -16.32 -9.81
CA ARG A 73 9.56 -15.76 -10.53
C ARG A 73 8.79 -16.88 -11.25
N TYR A 74 7.53 -16.66 -11.57
CA TYR A 74 6.84 -17.55 -12.52
C TYR A 74 7.41 -17.35 -13.93
N GLN A 75 7.54 -18.42 -14.70
CA GLN A 75 7.98 -18.35 -16.09
C GLN A 75 7.12 -17.35 -16.86
N GLY A 76 7.74 -16.45 -17.63
CA GLY A 76 7.03 -15.41 -18.39
C GLY A 76 6.44 -14.28 -17.54
N THR A 77 7.02 -14.03 -16.35
CA THR A 77 6.77 -12.83 -15.54
C THR A 77 8.10 -12.12 -15.28
N ASP A 78 8.09 -10.80 -15.04
CA ASP A 78 9.31 -9.98 -14.91
C ASP A 78 9.64 -9.55 -13.47
N THR A 79 8.79 -9.90 -12.49
CA THR A 79 9.04 -9.57 -11.09
C THR A 79 9.51 -10.80 -10.32
N ALA A 80 10.77 -10.80 -9.89
CA ALA A 80 11.28 -11.82 -8.98
C ALA A 80 11.13 -11.43 -7.51
N LEU A 81 10.81 -12.44 -6.69
CA LEU A 81 10.67 -12.35 -5.26
C LEU A 81 11.83 -13.09 -4.58
N PRO A 82 12.50 -12.47 -3.59
CA PRO A 82 13.57 -13.13 -2.86
C PRO A 82 13.00 -14.16 -1.88
N VAL A 83 13.53 -15.38 -1.93
CA VAL A 83 13.27 -16.44 -0.93
C VAL A 83 14.57 -16.95 -0.32
N PRO A 84 14.59 -17.40 0.94
CA PRO A 84 15.78 -18.04 1.51
C PRO A 84 16.16 -19.29 0.72
N LEU A 85 17.46 -19.52 0.50
CA LEU A 85 17.94 -20.79 -0.05
C LEU A 85 17.64 -21.93 0.94
N ALA A 86 16.83 -22.89 0.52
CA ALA A 86 16.34 -24.00 1.35
C ALA A 86 16.09 -25.25 0.48
N SER A 87 15.31 -26.22 0.98
CA SER A 87 14.85 -27.33 0.14
C SER A 87 13.87 -26.86 -0.94
N LEU A 88 13.63 -27.68 -1.98
CA LEU A 88 12.67 -27.38 -3.05
C LEU A 88 11.30 -26.96 -2.48
N GLU A 89 10.71 -27.81 -1.63
CA GLU A 89 9.38 -27.58 -1.06
C GLU A 89 9.31 -26.30 -0.21
N GLU A 90 10.35 -26.02 0.59
CA GLU A 90 10.41 -24.81 1.41
C GLU A 90 10.51 -23.54 0.57
N MET A 91 11.30 -23.58 -0.52
CA MET A 91 11.46 -22.46 -1.43
C MET A 91 10.18 -22.21 -2.24
N GLU A 92 9.52 -23.27 -2.72
CA GLU A 92 8.21 -23.16 -3.40
C GLU A 92 7.16 -22.56 -2.47
N CYS A 93 7.05 -23.07 -1.24
CA CYS A 93 6.10 -22.56 -0.25
C CYS A 93 6.39 -21.11 0.14
N ALA A 94 7.67 -20.76 0.35
CA ALA A 94 8.08 -19.39 0.65
C ALA A 94 7.78 -18.44 -0.52
N PHE A 95 8.02 -18.89 -1.76
CA PHE A 95 7.71 -18.11 -2.96
C PHE A 95 6.21 -17.91 -3.11
N GLU A 96 5.40 -18.96 -3.01
CA GLU A 96 3.93 -18.86 -3.11
C GLU A 96 3.33 -17.98 -2.02
N ALA A 97 3.85 -18.06 -0.79
CA ALA A 97 3.43 -17.19 0.30
C ALA A 97 3.79 -15.72 0.02
N ALA A 98 5.02 -15.45 -0.44
CA ALA A 98 5.44 -14.12 -0.83
C ALA A 98 4.64 -13.59 -2.03
N HIS A 99 4.37 -14.43 -3.03
CA HIS A 99 3.60 -14.08 -4.22
C HIS A 99 2.16 -13.78 -3.87
N ARG A 100 1.50 -14.62 -3.06
CA ARG A 100 0.14 -14.34 -2.55
C ARG A 100 0.11 -13.06 -1.72
N SER A 101 1.11 -12.83 -0.87
CA SER A 101 1.22 -11.60 -0.08
C SER A 101 1.47 -10.35 -0.94
N ARG A 102 2.10 -10.47 -2.11
CA ARG A 102 2.44 -9.32 -2.96
C ARG A 102 1.37 -9.05 -4.02
N PHE A 103 0.83 -10.10 -4.62
CA PHE A 103 -0.02 -10.07 -5.79
C PHE A 103 -1.45 -10.57 -5.52
N GLY A 104 -1.75 -11.16 -4.36
CA GLY A 104 -3.09 -11.64 -3.99
C GLY A 104 -3.47 -13.02 -4.54
N PHE A 105 -2.64 -13.63 -5.39
CA PHE A 105 -2.90 -14.93 -6.02
C PHE A 105 -1.63 -15.77 -6.16
N ILE A 106 -1.77 -17.02 -6.64
CA ILE A 106 -0.68 -17.88 -7.11
C ILE A 106 -1.00 -18.44 -8.51
N ASP A 107 0.01 -18.95 -9.22
CA ASP A 107 -0.11 -19.54 -10.55
C ASP A 107 0.53 -20.94 -10.58
N PRO A 108 -0.18 -21.98 -10.09
CA PRO A 108 0.39 -23.31 -9.91
C PRO A 108 0.72 -24.02 -11.23
N ASP A 109 0.16 -23.56 -12.35
CA ASP A 109 0.34 -24.18 -13.66
C ASP A 109 1.60 -23.67 -14.38
N ARG A 110 2.18 -22.54 -13.92
CA ARG A 110 3.43 -22.00 -14.45
C ARG A 110 4.64 -22.55 -13.70
N ALA A 111 5.67 -22.92 -14.47
CA ALA A 111 6.95 -23.32 -13.90
C ALA A 111 7.61 -22.15 -13.15
N LEU A 112 8.24 -22.45 -12.03
CA LEU A 112 9.09 -21.50 -11.32
C LEU A 112 10.45 -21.37 -12.02
N MET A 113 10.95 -20.14 -12.07
CA MET A 113 12.23 -19.77 -12.64
C MET A 113 13.08 -19.11 -11.56
N VAL A 114 14.39 -19.35 -11.62
CA VAL A 114 15.40 -18.67 -10.80
C VAL A 114 16.07 -17.62 -11.67
N GLU A 115 15.86 -16.36 -11.35
CA GLU A 115 16.49 -15.22 -12.02
C GLU A 115 17.93 -15.06 -11.54
N ALA A 116 18.11 -14.98 -10.21
CA ALA A 116 19.41 -14.72 -9.61
C ALA A 116 19.54 -15.35 -8.22
N ILE A 117 20.78 -15.46 -7.75
CA ILE A 117 21.11 -15.76 -6.37
C ILE A 117 21.96 -14.64 -5.79
N GLU A 118 21.65 -14.24 -4.56
CA GLU A 118 22.29 -13.19 -3.80
C GLU A 118 22.86 -13.80 -2.51
N VAL A 119 24.12 -13.48 -2.19
CA VAL A 119 24.72 -13.77 -0.89
C VAL A 119 25.16 -12.46 -0.26
N GLU A 120 24.69 -12.23 0.95
CA GLU A 120 25.02 -11.09 1.79
C GLU A 120 25.76 -11.58 3.03
N ALA A 121 26.98 -11.11 3.25
CA ALA A 121 27.72 -11.29 4.48
C ALA A 121 27.77 -10.00 5.27
N ARG A 122 27.62 -10.09 6.59
CA ARG A 122 27.74 -8.97 7.52
C ARG A 122 28.61 -9.33 8.72
N GLY A 123 29.35 -8.37 9.23
CA GLY A 123 30.11 -8.51 10.46
C GLY A 123 30.97 -7.28 10.75
N GLY A 124 31.76 -7.34 11.82
CA GLY A 124 32.64 -6.22 12.18
C GLY A 124 31.95 -5.06 12.88
N GLY A 125 30.62 -5.13 13.06
CA GLY A 125 29.94 -4.27 14.01
C GLY A 125 30.57 -4.46 15.39
N ALA A 126 30.79 -3.34 16.08
CA ALA A 126 31.26 -3.40 17.46
C ALA A 126 30.23 -4.22 18.24
N ASP A 127 30.65 -5.36 18.80
CA ASP A 127 29.85 -6.14 19.74
C ASP A 127 29.80 -5.31 21.04
N ALA A 128 28.98 -4.25 21.02
CA ALA A 128 28.86 -3.29 22.08
C ALA A 128 28.02 -3.92 23.19
N HIS A 129 28.68 -4.84 23.89
CA HIS A 129 28.19 -5.32 25.16
C HIS A 129 28.31 -4.17 26.17
N GLU A 130 27.20 -3.47 26.37
CA GLU A 130 27.03 -2.55 27.48
C GLU A 130 26.92 -3.36 28.77
N PRO A 131 27.94 -3.35 29.65
CA PRO A 131 27.92 -4.14 30.87
C PRO A 131 26.88 -3.59 31.83
N ASP A 132 26.26 -4.48 32.61
CA ASP A 132 25.42 -4.07 33.73
C ASP A 132 26.29 -3.39 34.80
N LEU A 133 25.89 -2.18 35.16
CA LEU A 133 26.48 -1.43 36.25
C LEU A 133 25.80 -1.82 37.58
N PRO A 134 26.54 -1.83 38.70
CA PRO A 134 25.96 -2.11 40.00
C PRO A 134 24.91 -1.06 40.38
N ALA A 135 23.94 -1.46 41.20
CA ALA A 135 22.95 -0.55 41.74
C ALA A 135 23.65 0.61 42.48
N ALA A 136 23.25 1.83 42.15
CA ALA A 136 23.73 3.01 42.84
C ALA A 136 23.19 3.06 44.27
N GLY A 137 23.86 3.85 45.12
CA GLY A 137 23.41 4.14 46.47
C GLY A 137 22.10 4.94 46.51
N PRO A 138 21.74 5.55 47.65
CA PRO A 138 20.50 6.33 47.76
C PRO A 138 20.45 7.45 46.69
N LEU A 139 19.22 7.76 46.25
CA LEU A 139 18.99 8.86 45.31
C LEU A 139 19.53 10.17 45.91
N PRO A 140 20.41 10.90 45.20
CA PRO A 140 20.97 12.16 45.70
C PRO A 140 19.90 13.26 45.82
N PRO A 141 20.20 14.39 46.49
CA PRO A 141 19.32 15.55 46.42
C PRO A 141 19.24 16.08 44.98
N ALA A 142 18.08 16.61 44.61
CA ALA A 142 17.89 17.27 43.32
C ALA A 142 18.84 18.46 43.17
N HIS A 143 19.29 18.71 41.94
CA HIS A 143 20.21 19.80 41.63
C HIS A 143 19.56 21.18 41.78
N ALA A 144 18.30 21.31 41.33
CA ALA A 144 17.52 22.53 41.45
C ALA A 144 16.01 22.22 41.46
N ALA A 145 15.20 23.27 41.66
CA ALA A 145 13.75 23.25 41.44
C ALA A 145 13.39 24.30 40.39
N THR A 146 12.34 24.04 39.60
CA THR A 146 11.82 24.95 38.58
C THR A 146 10.36 24.61 38.27
N GLN A 147 9.75 25.36 37.35
CA GLN A 147 8.40 25.10 36.85
C GLN A 147 8.43 24.59 35.41
N ILE A 148 7.54 23.64 35.09
CA ILE A 148 7.26 23.19 33.71
C ILE A 148 5.77 23.28 33.42
N PHE A 149 5.40 23.59 32.17
CA PHE A 149 4.02 23.56 31.71
C PHE A 149 3.73 22.23 31.01
N SER A 150 2.77 21.47 31.52
CA SER A 150 2.40 20.15 30.97
C SER A 150 0.93 19.83 31.24
N GLY A 151 0.28 19.18 30.27
CA GLY A 151 -1.11 18.75 30.39
C GLY A 151 -2.08 19.91 30.64
N GLY A 152 -1.75 21.11 30.16
CA GLY A 152 -2.56 22.32 30.33
C GLY A 152 -2.38 23.06 31.66
N ALA A 153 -1.42 22.67 32.51
CA ALA A 153 -1.17 23.32 33.79
C ALA A 153 0.33 23.50 34.08
N TRP A 154 0.66 24.44 34.96
CA TRP A 154 2.00 24.61 35.52
C TRP A 154 2.25 23.62 36.66
N HIS A 155 3.43 23.00 36.67
CA HIS A 155 3.86 22.05 37.70
C HIS A 155 5.21 22.48 38.27
N GLU A 156 5.30 22.56 39.60
CA GLU A 156 6.58 22.62 40.30
C GLU A 156 7.32 21.29 40.15
N THR A 157 8.60 21.34 39.80
CA THR A 157 9.38 20.16 39.44
C THR A 157 10.82 20.25 39.91
N ARG A 158 11.47 19.08 40.00
CA ARG A 158 12.88 18.95 40.37
C ARG A 158 13.73 18.75 39.12
N VAL A 159 14.88 19.41 39.13
CA VAL A 159 15.92 19.28 38.10
C VAL A 159 17.00 18.33 38.61
N TRP A 160 17.33 17.35 37.79
CA TRP A 160 18.35 16.34 38.05
C TRP A 160 19.44 16.47 36.99
N LEU A 161 20.71 16.45 37.38
CA LEU A 161 21.79 16.28 36.42
C LEU A 161 21.99 14.79 36.19
N ARG A 162 22.02 14.36 34.92
CA ARG A 162 22.15 12.95 34.57
C ARG A 162 23.36 12.28 35.21
N GLY A 163 24.48 12.99 35.33
CA GLY A 163 25.70 12.47 35.96
C GLY A 163 25.58 12.18 37.47
N GLN A 164 24.52 12.65 38.14
CA GLN A 164 24.24 12.35 39.55
C GLN A 164 23.44 11.06 39.72
N LEU A 165 22.80 10.58 38.66
CA LEU A 165 21.90 9.44 38.68
C LEU A 165 22.63 8.16 38.27
N GLY A 166 22.33 7.05 38.95
CA GLY A 166 22.90 5.74 38.64
C GLY A 166 21.86 4.61 38.67
N PRO A 167 22.25 3.39 38.27
CA PRO A 167 21.34 2.25 38.14
C PRO A 167 20.47 2.02 39.38
N GLY A 168 19.18 1.79 39.16
CA GLY A 168 18.18 1.57 40.22
C GLY A 168 17.54 2.86 40.76
N HIS A 169 18.06 4.04 40.43
CA HIS A 169 17.39 5.30 40.77
C HIS A 169 16.07 5.45 40.01
N VAL A 170 15.05 5.92 40.73
CA VAL A 170 13.71 6.21 40.19
C VAL A 170 13.37 7.67 40.47
N ILE A 171 12.98 8.39 39.42
CA ILE A 171 12.56 9.78 39.46
C ILE A 171 11.08 9.85 39.05
N PRO A 172 10.16 10.12 39.99
CA PRO A 172 8.76 10.35 39.64
C PRO A 172 8.63 11.67 38.87
N GLY A 173 7.77 11.68 37.85
CA GLY A 173 7.36 12.92 37.20
C GLY A 173 6.40 13.73 38.10
N PRO A 174 6.23 15.04 37.86
CA PRO A 174 6.97 15.85 36.88
C PRO A 174 8.44 16.02 37.29
N ALA A 175 9.38 15.86 36.34
CA ALA A 175 10.82 16.02 36.55
C ALA A 175 11.54 16.49 35.28
N LEU A 176 12.64 17.22 35.45
CA LEU A 176 13.60 17.51 34.38
C LEU A 176 14.91 16.78 34.65
N ILE A 177 15.41 16.05 33.66
CA ILE A 177 16.72 15.40 33.72
C ILE A 177 17.59 16.03 32.63
N ILE A 178 18.62 16.76 33.02
CA ILE A 178 19.53 17.46 32.11
C ILE A 178 20.76 16.59 31.88
N GLU A 179 21.07 16.35 30.61
CA GLU A 179 22.26 15.63 30.16
C GLU A 179 23.15 16.56 29.31
N PRO A 180 24.41 16.21 29.04
CA PRO A 180 25.30 17.05 28.25
C PRO A 180 24.81 17.34 26.82
N ASN A 181 24.01 16.45 26.23
CA ASN A 181 23.56 16.52 24.84
C ASN A 181 22.03 16.58 24.68
N GLN A 182 21.25 16.55 25.78
CA GLN A 182 19.79 16.55 25.74
C GLN A 182 19.16 16.94 27.08
N THR A 183 17.87 17.26 27.06
CA THR A 183 17.06 17.41 28.28
C THR A 183 15.84 16.49 28.18
N VAL A 184 15.68 15.61 29.15
CA VAL A 184 14.55 14.68 29.23
C VAL A 184 13.50 15.26 30.16
N VAL A 185 12.29 15.47 29.64
CA VAL A 185 11.11 15.86 30.41
C VAL A 185 10.37 14.59 30.83
N VAL A 186 10.25 14.37 32.14
CA VAL A 186 9.43 13.29 32.71
C VAL A 186 8.09 13.90 33.10
N GLU A 187 7.06 13.55 32.35
CA GLU A 187 5.70 14.08 32.54
C GLU A 187 5.05 13.60 33.85
N PRO A 188 4.06 14.31 34.42
CA PRO A 188 3.45 13.97 35.73
C PRO A 188 2.94 12.53 35.88
N GLN A 189 2.54 11.90 34.77
CA GLN A 189 1.98 10.53 34.74
C GLN A 189 3.04 9.46 34.45
N TRP A 190 4.30 9.85 34.44
CA TRP A 190 5.44 9.02 34.11
C TRP A 190 6.44 9.01 35.26
N GLN A 191 7.28 8.00 35.27
CA GLN A 191 8.51 7.97 36.05
C GLN A 191 9.67 7.65 35.12
N ALA A 192 10.84 8.15 35.44
CA ALA A 192 12.09 7.68 34.87
C ALA A 192 12.76 6.73 35.85
N SER A 193 13.27 5.60 35.36
CA SER A 193 14.18 4.74 36.11
C SER A 193 15.48 4.56 35.36
N VAL A 194 16.61 4.58 36.07
CA VAL A 194 17.91 4.24 35.48
C VAL A 194 18.08 2.72 35.49
N THR A 195 18.22 2.12 34.32
CA THR A 195 18.41 0.66 34.17
C THR A 195 19.83 0.24 34.58
N ALA A 196 20.07 -1.07 34.68
CA ALA A 196 21.40 -1.63 34.92
C ALA A 196 22.44 -1.17 33.87
N LYS A 197 22.00 -0.97 32.62
CA LYS A 197 22.82 -0.42 31.52
C LYS A 197 22.97 1.10 31.54
N ASN A 198 22.54 1.75 32.63
CA ASN A 198 22.56 3.20 32.75
C ASN A 198 21.65 3.93 31.73
N HIS A 199 20.60 3.27 31.21
CA HIS A 199 19.63 3.91 30.31
C HIS A 199 18.48 4.51 31.10
N LEU A 200 17.82 5.54 30.56
CA LEU A 200 16.57 6.01 31.15
C LEU A 200 15.39 5.23 30.55
N LEU A 201 14.72 4.44 31.38
CA LEU A 201 13.44 3.84 31.06
C LEU A 201 12.34 4.74 31.59
N LEU A 202 11.60 5.37 30.68
CA LEU A 202 10.36 6.07 31.02
C LEU A 202 9.23 5.05 31.07
N THR A 203 8.65 4.90 32.24
CA THR A 203 7.50 4.03 32.47
C THR A 203 6.34 4.89 32.90
N ARG A 204 5.19 4.69 32.28
CA ARG A 204 3.99 5.38 32.69
C ARG A 204 3.46 4.74 33.97
N THR A 205 3.24 5.55 35.00
CA THR A 205 2.76 5.09 36.32
C THR A 205 1.25 5.13 36.42
N GLN A 206 0.60 5.94 35.61
CA GLN A 206 -0.86 6.02 35.53
C GLN A 206 -1.31 5.46 34.17
N PRO A 207 -2.35 4.61 34.11
CA PRO A 207 -2.93 4.21 32.84
C PRO A 207 -3.23 5.44 31.99
N ARG A 208 -3.05 5.30 30.68
CA ARG A 208 -3.64 6.27 29.75
C ARG A 208 -5.13 6.27 30.09
N PRO A 209 -5.79 7.44 30.32
CA PRO A 209 -7.24 7.43 30.19
C PRO A 209 -7.48 6.73 28.86
N GLN A 210 -8.29 5.67 28.90
CA GLN A 210 -8.63 4.90 27.71
C GLN A 210 -8.96 5.98 26.69
N ARG A 211 -8.19 6.08 25.58
CA ARG A 211 -8.66 6.87 24.44
C ARG A 211 -10.10 6.42 24.31
N GLU A 212 -11.07 7.32 24.46
CA GLU A 212 -12.45 6.97 24.18
C GLU A 212 -12.37 6.18 22.89
N ALA A 213 -12.72 4.89 22.94
CA ALA A 213 -12.60 4.01 21.79
C ALA A 213 -13.28 4.79 20.68
N VAL A 214 -12.53 5.16 19.63
CA VAL A 214 -12.98 6.17 18.67
C VAL A 214 -14.37 5.75 18.26
N GLY A 215 -15.35 6.52 18.70
CA GLY A 215 -16.74 6.09 18.64
C GLY A 215 -17.18 6.05 17.19
N THR A 216 -18.38 5.56 16.94
CA THR A 216 -18.99 5.66 15.61
C THR A 216 -19.55 7.06 15.31
N ARG A 217 -19.44 8.00 16.25
CA ARG A 217 -19.89 9.40 16.07
C ARG A 217 -18.80 10.22 15.38
N ALA A 218 -19.22 11.07 14.46
CA ALA A 218 -18.32 12.00 13.78
C ALA A 218 -17.60 12.90 14.80
N ASP A 219 -16.27 12.77 14.84
CA ASP A 219 -15.36 13.68 15.54
C ASP A 219 -14.53 14.40 14.46
N PRO A 220 -14.47 15.75 14.44
CA PRO A 220 -13.80 16.49 13.37
C PRO A 220 -12.31 16.15 13.20
N VAL A 221 -11.60 15.86 14.29
CA VAL A 221 -10.18 15.50 14.25
C VAL A 221 -10.04 14.12 13.66
N MET A 222 -10.84 13.17 14.13
CA MET A 222 -10.82 11.81 13.60
C MET A 222 -11.32 11.73 12.17
N LEU A 223 -12.26 12.59 11.76
CA LEU A 223 -12.74 12.66 10.38
C LEU A 223 -11.58 13.00 9.44
N GLU A 224 -10.78 13.99 9.80
CA GLU A 224 -9.57 14.35 9.04
C GLU A 224 -8.55 13.20 9.04
N VAL A 225 -8.35 12.54 10.19
CA VAL A 225 -7.44 11.38 10.28
C VAL A 225 -7.91 10.24 9.37
N PHE A 226 -9.19 9.85 9.43
CA PHE A 226 -9.72 8.77 8.59
C PHE A 226 -9.70 9.13 7.12
N ASN A 227 -10.05 10.36 6.76
CA ASN A 227 -9.96 10.85 5.38
C ASN A 227 -8.55 10.67 4.81
N ASN A 228 -7.52 11.13 5.55
CA ASN A 228 -6.13 10.97 5.14
C ASN A 228 -5.69 9.51 5.11
N LEU A 229 -6.18 8.67 6.03
CA LEU A 229 -5.84 7.25 6.02
C LEU A 229 -6.45 6.53 4.82
N PHE A 230 -7.72 6.75 4.47
CA PHE A 230 -8.35 6.14 3.29
C PHE A 230 -7.66 6.61 1.99
N MET A 231 -7.33 7.89 1.89
CA MET A 231 -6.55 8.43 0.77
C MET A 231 -5.16 7.79 0.69
N SER A 232 -4.46 7.65 1.83
CA SER A 232 -3.16 6.99 1.88
C SER A 232 -3.22 5.53 1.43
N ILE A 233 -4.32 4.81 1.71
CA ILE A 233 -4.53 3.46 1.18
C ILE A 233 -4.59 3.49 -0.35
N ALA A 234 -5.43 4.34 -0.92
CA ALA A 234 -5.55 4.48 -2.37
C ALA A 234 -4.22 4.87 -3.04
N GLU A 235 -3.44 5.75 -2.43
CA GLU A 235 -2.10 6.12 -2.91
C GLU A 235 -1.11 4.95 -2.83
N GLN A 236 -1.12 4.18 -1.75
CA GLN A 236 -0.26 2.99 -1.62
C GLN A 236 -0.60 1.91 -2.65
N MET A 237 -1.88 1.76 -2.99
CA MET A 237 -2.32 0.93 -4.12
C MET A 237 -1.72 1.46 -5.43
N GLY A 238 -1.82 2.77 -5.67
CA GLY A 238 -1.27 3.43 -6.87
C GLY A 238 0.24 3.27 -7.02
N VAL A 239 1.00 3.47 -5.93
CA VAL A 239 2.46 3.22 -5.90
C VAL A 239 2.77 1.75 -6.18
N THR A 240 1.94 0.82 -5.72
CA THR A 240 2.12 -0.60 -6.04
C THR A 240 1.86 -0.87 -7.52
N LEU A 241 0.78 -0.31 -8.08
CA LEU A 241 0.45 -0.44 -9.49
C LEU A 241 1.58 0.10 -10.37
N GLN A 242 2.03 1.32 -10.12
CA GLN A 242 3.11 1.96 -10.86
C GLN A 242 4.39 1.11 -10.85
N ASN A 243 4.78 0.57 -9.69
CA ASN A 243 6.04 -0.18 -9.55
C ASN A 243 5.98 -1.60 -10.13
N THR A 244 4.79 -2.15 -10.34
CA THR A 244 4.60 -3.54 -10.82
C THR A 244 4.07 -3.61 -12.25
N ALA A 245 3.55 -2.51 -12.79
CA ALA A 245 3.08 -2.42 -14.16
C ALA A 245 4.21 -2.63 -15.17
N TYR A 246 3.83 -3.20 -16.31
CA TYR A 246 4.73 -3.44 -17.43
C TYR A 246 4.65 -2.31 -18.44
N SER A 247 3.45 -1.81 -18.76
CA SER A 247 3.29 -0.79 -19.79
C SER A 247 3.76 0.59 -19.37
N VAL A 248 4.30 1.33 -20.35
CA VAL A 248 4.70 2.73 -20.20
C VAL A 248 3.51 3.62 -19.81
N ASN A 249 2.30 3.30 -20.25
CA ASN A 249 1.09 4.07 -19.94
C ASN A 249 0.80 4.08 -18.44
N ILE A 250 0.85 2.91 -17.79
CA ILE A 250 0.60 2.82 -16.35
C ILE A 250 1.85 3.25 -15.57
N LYS A 251 3.03 2.74 -15.94
CA LYS A 251 4.27 2.93 -15.16
C LYS A 251 4.83 4.36 -15.22
N GLU A 252 4.86 4.96 -16.41
CA GLU A 252 5.56 6.23 -16.66
C GLU A 252 4.58 7.39 -16.91
N ARG A 253 3.48 7.15 -17.64
CA ARG A 253 2.45 8.18 -17.88
C ARG A 253 1.45 8.33 -16.73
N LEU A 254 1.45 7.37 -15.80
CA LEU A 254 0.55 7.32 -14.63
C LEU A 254 -0.93 7.34 -15.00
N ASP A 255 -1.25 6.71 -16.13
CA ASP A 255 -2.61 6.61 -16.64
C ASP A 255 -3.37 5.45 -15.97
N PHE A 256 -3.60 5.64 -14.67
CA PHE A 256 -4.32 4.70 -13.82
C PHE A 256 -5.01 5.43 -12.67
N SER A 257 -5.90 4.76 -11.94
CA SER A 257 -6.43 5.26 -10.67
C SER A 257 -6.75 4.09 -9.74
N CYS A 258 -6.61 4.31 -8.44
CA CYS A 258 -6.92 3.34 -7.40
C CYS A 258 -7.92 3.94 -6.42
N ALA A 259 -8.85 3.12 -5.95
CA ALA A 259 -9.95 3.57 -5.11
C ALA A 259 -10.39 2.54 -4.07
N VAL A 260 -10.90 3.06 -2.96
CA VAL A 260 -11.49 2.33 -1.84
C VAL A 260 -12.99 2.64 -1.82
N PHE A 261 -13.80 1.61 -1.61
CA PHE A 261 -15.25 1.68 -1.59
C PHE A 261 -15.81 1.05 -0.31
N ASP A 262 -16.97 1.53 0.12
CA ASP A 262 -17.69 0.97 1.26
C ASP A 262 -18.30 -0.42 0.96
N ALA A 263 -19.00 -1.01 1.92
CA ALA A 263 -19.64 -2.32 1.77
C ALA A 263 -20.74 -2.38 0.68
N ASN A 264 -21.25 -1.23 0.25
CA ASN A 264 -22.27 -1.12 -0.79
C ASN A 264 -21.67 -0.79 -2.17
N GLY A 265 -20.36 -0.57 -2.24
CA GLY A 265 -19.66 -0.19 -3.47
C GLY A 265 -19.65 1.32 -3.75
N HIS A 266 -19.99 2.17 -2.78
CA HIS A 266 -19.87 3.62 -2.94
C HIS A 266 -18.43 4.08 -2.71
N LEU A 267 -17.97 5.04 -3.52
CA LEU A 267 -16.62 5.57 -3.42
C LEU A 267 -16.37 6.26 -2.06
N VAL A 268 -15.25 5.93 -1.42
CA VAL A 268 -14.79 6.54 -0.16
C VAL A 268 -13.56 7.41 -0.39
N ALA A 269 -12.57 6.88 -1.11
CA ALA A 269 -11.32 7.56 -1.39
C ALA A 269 -10.73 7.09 -2.72
N ASN A 270 -10.07 7.99 -3.43
CA ASN A 270 -9.43 7.73 -4.72
C ASN A 270 -8.14 8.52 -4.85
N ALA A 271 -7.06 7.87 -5.30
CA ALA A 271 -5.80 8.57 -5.54
C ALA A 271 -5.94 9.52 -6.76
N PRO A 272 -5.49 10.79 -6.67
CA PRO A 272 -5.72 11.80 -7.69
C PRO A 272 -4.70 11.66 -8.84
N HIS A 273 -4.96 10.73 -9.76
CA HIS A 273 -4.12 10.54 -10.95
C HIS A 273 -4.84 11.03 -12.22
N MET A 274 -6.04 10.53 -12.50
CA MET A 274 -6.81 10.87 -13.71
C MET A 274 -8.27 11.19 -13.37
N PRO A 275 -8.71 12.47 -13.49
CA PRO A 275 -10.05 12.90 -13.09
C PRO A 275 -11.21 12.13 -13.75
N VAL A 276 -11.03 11.67 -14.99
CA VAL A 276 -12.07 10.94 -15.74
C VAL A 276 -12.39 9.57 -15.13
N HIS A 277 -11.43 8.94 -14.46
CA HIS A 277 -11.65 7.66 -13.77
C HIS A 277 -12.54 7.79 -12.54
N LEU A 278 -12.63 9.00 -11.96
CA LEU A 278 -13.17 9.21 -10.63
C LEU A 278 -14.70 9.10 -10.59
N GLY A 279 -15.38 9.51 -11.67
CA GLY A 279 -16.83 9.57 -11.72
C GLY A 279 -17.52 8.33 -12.28
N SER A 280 -16.78 7.31 -12.73
CA SER A 280 -17.37 6.13 -13.36
C SER A 280 -16.90 4.79 -12.78
N MET A 281 -15.86 4.78 -11.96
CA MET A 281 -15.33 3.54 -11.35
C MET A 281 -16.31 2.92 -10.34
N ASP A 282 -17.06 3.75 -9.62
CA ASP A 282 -18.18 3.33 -8.75
C ASP A 282 -19.21 2.50 -9.52
N ARG A 283 -19.59 2.90 -10.74
CA ARG A 283 -20.51 2.15 -11.61
C ARG A 283 -19.96 0.79 -12.04
N SER A 284 -18.64 0.68 -12.24
CA SER A 284 -17.99 -0.60 -12.50
C SER A 284 -18.04 -1.51 -11.28
N VAL A 285 -17.80 -0.97 -10.08
CA VAL A 285 -17.92 -1.72 -8.82
C VAL A 285 -19.37 -2.16 -8.58
N GLU A 286 -20.34 -1.26 -8.70
CA GLU A 286 -21.78 -1.55 -8.60
C GLU A 286 -22.20 -2.68 -9.56
N THR A 287 -21.69 -2.66 -10.81
CA THR A 287 -21.97 -3.71 -11.79
C THR A 287 -21.39 -5.05 -11.36
N VAL A 288 -20.13 -5.11 -10.91
CA VAL A 288 -19.53 -6.34 -10.39
C VAL A 288 -20.33 -6.88 -9.20
N ILE A 289 -20.80 -6.01 -8.29
CA ILE A 289 -21.64 -6.41 -7.17
C ILE A 289 -22.96 -7.00 -7.65
N ARG A 290 -23.65 -6.30 -8.55
CA ARG A 290 -24.97 -6.68 -9.06
C ARG A 290 -24.93 -8.00 -9.84
N GLU A 291 -24.03 -8.13 -10.80
CA GLU A 291 -23.96 -9.29 -11.70
C GLU A 291 -23.43 -10.55 -11.00
N ASN A 292 -22.74 -10.40 -9.86
CA ASN A 292 -22.18 -11.51 -9.09
C ASN A 292 -22.83 -11.66 -7.70
N ALA A 293 -24.01 -11.08 -7.50
CA ALA A 293 -24.73 -11.14 -6.22
C ALA A 293 -24.93 -12.60 -5.78
N GLY A 294 -24.43 -12.95 -4.58
CA GLY A 294 -24.50 -14.30 -4.01
C GLY A 294 -23.48 -15.31 -4.56
N SER A 295 -22.61 -14.93 -5.50
CA SER A 295 -21.56 -15.80 -6.05
C SER A 295 -20.13 -15.33 -5.73
N LEU A 296 -19.95 -14.10 -5.24
CA LEU A 296 -18.67 -13.55 -4.76
C LEU A 296 -18.08 -14.43 -3.64
N ARG A 297 -16.78 -14.76 -3.74
CA ARG A 297 -16.05 -15.55 -2.75
C ARG A 297 -14.75 -14.86 -2.33
N PRO A 298 -14.23 -15.14 -1.13
CA PRO A 298 -12.90 -14.70 -0.75
C PRO A 298 -11.85 -15.14 -1.78
N GLY A 299 -10.99 -14.21 -2.21
CA GLY A 299 -9.96 -14.47 -3.22
C GLY A 299 -10.43 -14.35 -4.67
N ASP A 300 -11.71 -14.06 -4.94
CA ASP A 300 -12.18 -13.74 -6.28
C ASP A 300 -11.81 -12.29 -6.65
N VAL A 301 -11.45 -12.08 -7.92
CA VAL A 301 -11.18 -10.74 -8.50
C VAL A 301 -11.84 -10.66 -9.87
N TYR A 302 -12.41 -9.51 -10.19
CA TYR A 302 -13.18 -9.29 -11.42
C TYR A 302 -12.57 -8.18 -12.26
N MET A 303 -12.80 -8.20 -13.56
CA MET A 303 -12.42 -7.12 -14.48
C MET A 303 -13.56 -6.73 -15.42
N ILE A 304 -13.56 -5.46 -15.83
CA ILE A 304 -14.58 -4.83 -16.70
C ILE A 304 -13.98 -3.62 -17.43
N ASN A 305 -14.36 -3.42 -18.69
CA ASN A 305 -14.08 -2.18 -19.44
C ASN A 305 -15.30 -1.64 -20.20
N ALA A 306 -16.44 -2.34 -20.12
CA ALA A 306 -17.68 -1.97 -20.79
C ALA A 306 -18.11 -0.53 -20.45
N PRO A 307 -18.18 0.39 -21.44
CA PRO A 307 -18.50 1.79 -21.16
C PRO A 307 -19.89 1.99 -20.55
N TYR A 308 -20.84 1.14 -20.96
CA TYR A 308 -22.22 1.12 -20.45
C TYR A 308 -22.32 0.75 -18.96
N ASN A 309 -21.26 0.15 -18.40
CA ASN A 309 -21.18 -0.34 -17.03
C ASN A 309 -20.04 0.35 -16.25
N GLY A 310 -19.79 1.63 -16.54
CA GLY A 310 -18.81 2.45 -15.82
C GLY A 310 -17.40 2.45 -16.42
N GLY A 311 -17.12 1.69 -17.47
CA GLY A 311 -15.92 1.88 -18.27
C GLY A 311 -15.88 3.29 -18.89
N THR A 312 -14.70 3.84 -19.05
CA THR A 312 -14.50 5.14 -19.73
C THR A 312 -14.35 4.95 -21.24
N HIS A 313 -13.56 3.95 -21.62
CA HIS A 313 -13.42 3.40 -22.96
C HIS A 313 -12.71 2.03 -22.84
N LEU A 314 -12.67 1.22 -23.90
CA LEU A 314 -12.20 -0.18 -23.79
C LEU A 314 -10.75 -0.37 -23.27
N PRO A 315 -9.77 0.49 -23.60
CA PRO A 315 -8.43 0.45 -23.01
C PRO A 315 -8.38 0.58 -21.49
N ASP A 316 -9.36 1.26 -20.89
CA ASP A 316 -9.41 1.47 -19.45
C ASP A 316 -10.09 0.28 -18.76
N ILE A 317 -9.28 -0.70 -18.36
CA ILE A 317 -9.78 -1.90 -17.68
C ILE A 317 -9.81 -1.64 -16.17
N THR A 318 -10.98 -1.81 -15.55
CA THR A 318 -11.18 -1.72 -14.11
C THR A 318 -11.13 -3.12 -13.50
N VAL A 319 -10.25 -3.33 -12.52
CA VAL A 319 -10.12 -4.55 -11.73
C VAL A 319 -10.70 -4.31 -10.34
N VAL A 320 -11.66 -5.14 -9.92
CA VAL A 320 -12.41 -5.01 -8.67
C VAL A 320 -12.18 -6.21 -7.78
N THR A 321 -11.83 -5.97 -6.51
CA THR A 321 -11.56 -6.99 -5.50
C THR A 321 -12.46 -6.78 -4.28
N PRO A 322 -13.37 -7.73 -3.97
CA PRO A 322 -14.14 -7.72 -2.73
C PRO A 322 -13.24 -7.99 -1.52
N VAL A 323 -13.41 -7.21 -0.46
CA VAL A 323 -12.64 -7.36 0.79
C VAL A 323 -13.49 -8.11 1.81
N PHE A 324 -13.19 -9.38 2.03
CA PHE A 324 -13.89 -10.20 3.02
C PHE A 324 -13.30 -10.07 4.42
N ASP A 325 -14.15 -10.29 5.42
CA ASP A 325 -13.77 -10.50 6.81
C ASP A 325 -12.84 -11.72 6.97
N THR A 326 -12.21 -11.85 8.14
CA THR A 326 -11.26 -12.93 8.40
C THR A 326 -11.89 -14.32 8.31
N ALA A 327 -13.21 -14.44 8.57
CA ALA A 327 -13.93 -15.70 8.43
C ALA A 327 -14.34 -16.02 6.97
N GLY A 328 -14.18 -15.08 6.04
CA GLY A 328 -14.55 -15.24 4.63
C GLY A 328 -16.06 -15.29 4.39
N LYS A 329 -16.86 -14.70 5.27
CA LYS A 329 -18.33 -14.76 5.26
C LYS A 329 -18.99 -13.47 4.80
N GLU A 330 -18.45 -12.33 5.22
CA GLU A 330 -19.04 -11.02 4.96
C GLU A 330 -18.08 -10.16 4.16
N ILE A 331 -18.62 -9.47 3.16
CA ILE A 331 -17.87 -8.45 2.43
C ILE A 331 -17.93 -7.18 3.26
N LEU A 332 -16.75 -6.68 3.61
CA LEU A 332 -16.58 -5.48 4.42
C LEU A 332 -16.49 -4.22 3.56
N PHE A 333 -15.77 -4.33 2.44
CA PHE A 333 -15.40 -3.21 1.55
C PHE A 333 -15.16 -3.74 0.13
N TYR A 334 -14.93 -2.83 -0.81
CA TYR A 334 -14.33 -3.15 -2.10
C TYR A 334 -13.12 -2.25 -2.35
N VAL A 335 -12.18 -2.75 -3.13
CA VAL A 335 -11.09 -1.95 -3.69
C VAL A 335 -11.06 -2.15 -5.20
N ALA A 336 -10.69 -1.11 -5.92
CA ALA A 336 -10.55 -1.19 -7.37
C ALA A 336 -9.35 -0.41 -7.87
N SER A 337 -8.84 -0.86 -9.02
CA SER A 337 -7.85 -0.15 -9.80
C SER A 337 -8.27 -0.13 -11.26
N ARG A 338 -8.10 1.00 -11.93
CA ARG A 338 -8.26 1.14 -13.37
C ARG A 338 -6.93 1.50 -13.99
N GLY A 339 -6.54 0.80 -15.04
CA GLY A 339 -5.30 1.05 -15.77
C GLY A 339 -5.59 1.15 -17.26
N HIS A 340 -4.90 2.08 -17.92
CA HIS A 340 -5.02 2.30 -19.35
C HIS A 340 -4.07 1.38 -20.12
N HIS A 341 -4.61 0.33 -20.72
CA HIS A 341 -3.85 -0.58 -21.56
C HIS A 341 -3.54 0.06 -22.92
N ALA A 342 -2.31 -0.12 -23.41
CA ALA A 342 -1.89 0.54 -24.66
C ALA A 342 -2.65 0.06 -25.91
N ASP A 343 -3.09 -1.19 -25.91
CA ASP A 343 -3.85 -1.84 -26.97
C ASP A 343 -4.71 -2.95 -26.34
N VAL A 344 -6.00 -2.97 -26.67
CA VAL A 344 -6.92 -4.07 -26.33
C VAL A 344 -7.57 -4.65 -27.58
N GLY A 345 -6.91 -4.46 -28.73
CA GLY A 345 -7.39 -4.89 -30.04
C GLY A 345 -8.02 -3.77 -30.86
N GLY A 346 -9.07 -4.09 -31.60
CA GLY A 346 -9.79 -3.14 -32.46
C GLY A 346 -9.22 -3.04 -33.87
N ILE A 347 -9.85 -2.25 -34.73
CA ILE A 347 -9.50 -2.15 -36.17
C ILE A 347 -8.20 -1.39 -36.44
N THR A 348 -7.68 -0.65 -35.46
CA THR A 348 -6.46 0.17 -35.58
C THR A 348 -5.51 -0.13 -34.43
N PRO A 349 -4.18 -0.25 -34.68
CA PRO A 349 -3.19 -0.38 -33.61
C PRO A 349 -3.21 0.82 -32.67
N GLY A 350 -3.22 0.55 -31.36
CA GLY A 350 -3.20 1.57 -30.30
C GLY A 350 -4.48 1.61 -29.48
N SER A 351 -4.63 2.69 -28.70
CA SER A 351 -5.68 2.81 -27.68
C SER A 351 -7.06 3.14 -28.25
N MET A 352 -7.16 4.02 -29.24
CA MET A 352 -8.46 4.46 -29.79
C MET A 352 -8.43 4.49 -31.32
N SER A 353 -9.46 3.92 -31.96
CA SER A 353 -9.63 3.99 -33.42
C SER A 353 -10.59 5.11 -33.80
N PRO A 354 -10.16 6.12 -34.58
CA PRO A 354 -11.05 7.19 -35.03
C PRO A 354 -12.02 6.76 -36.13
N ASN A 355 -11.89 5.54 -36.65
CA ASN A 355 -12.73 5.01 -37.72
C ASN A 355 -13.67 3.90 -37.24
N ALA A 356 -13.66 3.58 -35.94
CA ALA A 356 -14.56 2.58 -35.38
C ALA A 356 -15.98 3.16 -35.36
N THR A 357 -16.92 2.38 -35.88
CA THR A 357 -18.35 2.76 -35.97
C THR A 357 -19.26 1.89 -35.10
N THR A 358 -18.68 0.83 -34.50
CA THR A 358 -19.33 -0.03 -33.51
C THR A 358 -18.34 -0.35 -32.39
N ILE A 359 -18.85 -0.65 -31.19
CA ILE A 359 -18.02 -0.92 -30.01
C ILE A 359 -17.07 -2.10 -30.21
N GLU A 360 -17.48 -3.12 -30.98
CA GLU A 360 -16.63 -4.28 -31.27
C GLU A 360 -15.39 -3.88 -32.09
N GLN A 361 -15.50 -2.85 -32.93
CA GLN A 361 -14.37 -2.34 -33.73
C GLN A 361 -13.36 -1.57 -32.87
N GLU A 362 -13.72 -1.16 -31.65
CA GLU A 362 -12.84 -0.48 -30.71
C GLU A 362 -11.92 -1.46 -29.95
N GLY A 363 -12.28 -2.74 -29.89
CA GLY A 363 -11.44 -3.79 -29.29
C GLY A 363 -12.20 -4.83 -28.48
N VAL A 364 -11.46 -5.51 -27.60
CA VAL A 364 -12.01 -6.55 -26.73
C VAL A 364 -12.93 -5.90 -25.69
N TYR A 365 -14.23 -6.13 -25.85
CA TYR A 365 -15.27 -5.71 -24.92
C TYR A 365 -15.41 -6.71 -23.75
N ILE A 366 -15.36 -6.21 -22.52
CA ILE A 366 -15.38 -6.99 -21.28
C ILE A 366 -16.46 -6.44 -20.36
N ASP A 367 -17.57 -7.18 -20.26
CA ASP A 367 -18.75 -6.76 -19.49
C ASP A 367 -18.63 -7.06 -17.99
N ASN A 368 -18.25 -8.28 -17.64
CA ASN A 368 -17.97 -8.73 -16.28
C ASN A 368 -17.22 -10.07 -16.38
N PHE A 369 -15.94 -10.08 -16.05
CA PHE A 369 -15.10 -11.28 -16.18
C PHE A 369 -14.42 -11.60 -14.86
N LYS A 370 -14.56 -12.83 -14.37
CA LYS A 370 -13.83 -13.31 -13.20
C LYS A 370 -12.36 -13.57 -13.57
N LEU A 371 -11.49 -12.67 -13.13
CA LEU A 371 -10.04 -12.62 -13.39
C LEU A 371 -9.25 -13.60 -12.50
N VAL A 372 -9.59 -13.65 -11.22
CA VAL A 372 -9.05 -14.58 -10.23
C VAL A 372 -10.22 -15.35 -9.63
N GLU A 373 -10.09 -16.66 -9.51
CA GLU A 373 -11.07 -17.54 -8.87
C GLU A 373 -10.41 -18.30 -7.74
N ASP A 374 -10.94 -18.14 -6.51
CA ASP A 374 -10.40 -18.81 -5.31
C ASP A 374 -8.88 -18.61 -5.14
N GLY A 375 -8.41 -17.38 -5.38
CA GLY A 375 -6.99 -17.02 -5.30
C GLY A 375 -6.10 -17.58 -6.43
N ARG A 376 -6.69 -18.12 -7.51
CA ARG A 376 -5.97 -18.61 -8.70
C ARG A 376 -6.25 -17.71 -9.90
N PHE A 377 -5.18 -17.19 -10.50
CA PHE A 377 -5.30 -16.33 -11.68
C PHE A 377 -5.71 -17.14 -12.91
N ARG A 378 -6.80 -16.75 -13.59
CA ARG A 378 -7.38 -17.49 -14.72
C ARG A 378 -6.70 -17.13 -16.04
N GLU A 379 -5.38 -17.25 -16.10
CA GLU A 379 -4.58 -16.70 -17.21
C GLU A 379 -5.03 -17.20 -18.58
N GLN A 380 -5.22 -18.50 -18.76
CA GLN A 380 -5.62 -19.05 -20.06
C GLN A 380 -6.98 -18.48 -20.49
N ALA A 381 -7.93 -18.34 -19.58
CA ALA A 381 -9.24 -17.77 -19.89
C ALA A 381 -9.15 -16.28 -20.27
N VAL A 382 -8.25 -15.51 -19.62
CA VAL A 382 -7.96 -14.11 -19.99
C VAL A 382 -7.32 -14.04 -21.36
N ARG A 383 -6.34 -14.92 -21.64
CA ARG A 383 -5.69 -15.00 -22.96
C ARG A 383 -6.71 -15.34 -24.04
N ASP A 384 -7.58 -16.32 -23.81
CA ASP A 384 -8.63 -16.69 -24.75
C ASP A 384 -9.57 -15.50 -25.00
N LEU A 385 -10.00 -14.78 -23.95
CA LEU A 385 -10.81 -13.57 -24.08
C LEU A 385 -10.13 -12.51 -24.96
N LEU A 386 -8.84 -12.26 -24.76
CA LEU A 386 -8.08 -11.25 -25.49
C LEU A 386 -7.76 -11.65 -26.94
N THR A 387 -7.65 -12.95 -27.23
CA THR A 387 -7.16 -13.46 -28.53
C THR A 387 -8.25 -14.02 -29.44
N THR A 388 -9.43 -14.33 -28.91
CA THR A 388 -10.54 -14.92 -29.69
C THR A 388 -11.64 -13.92 -30.08
N ALA A 389 -11.56 -12.68 -29.59
CA ALA A 389 -12.45 -11.60 -30.01
C ALA A 389 -12.31 -11.32 -31.54
N PRO A 390 -13.35 -10.76 -32.20
CA PRO A 390 -13.28 -10.43 -33.63
C PRO A 390 -12.10 -9.52 -34.01
N TYR A 391 -11.73 -8.62 -33.10
CA TYR A 391 -10.57 -7.74 -33.23
C TYR A 391 -9.66 -7.91 -32.01
N PRO A 392 -8.82 -8.95 -32.00
CA PRO A 392 -8.09 -9.37 -30.80
C PRO A 392 -7.00 -8.39 -30.42
N ALA A 393 -6.63 -8.42 -29.13
CA ALA A 393 -5.50 -7.66 -28.60
C ALA A 393 -4.20 -8.08 -29.29
N ARG A 394 -3.35 -7.09 -29.63
CA ARG A 394 -2.10 -7.33 -30.36
C ARG A 394 -0.97 -7.79 -29.46
N SER A 395 -1.00 -7.40 -28.18
CA SER A 395 0.01 -7.73 -27.16
C SER A 395 -0.65 -8.30 -25.89
N PRO A 396 -1.32 -9.47 -25.96
CA PRO A 396 -2.04 -10.04 -24.81
C PRO A 396 -1.14 -10.32 -23.60
N ASP A 397 0.17 -10.56 -23.81
CA ASP A 397 1.13 -10.74 -22.72
C ASP A 397 1.31 -9.45 -21.90
N ASP A 398 1.40 -8.30 -22.56
CA ASP A 398 1.47 -6.98 -21.91
C ASP A 398 0.17 -6.70 -21.15
N ASN A 399 -0.99 -7.00 -21.75
CA ASN A 399 -2.29 -6.87 -21.08
C ASN A 399 -2.34 -7.72 -19.80
N ILE A 400 -1.93 -8.99 -19.88
CA ILE A 400 -1.90 -9.90 -18.73
C ILE A 400 -0.94 -9.40 -17.65
N ALA A 401 0.23 -8.88 -18.02
CA ALA A 401 1.19 -8.33 -17.06
C ALA A 401 0.61 -7.12 -16.29
N ASP A 402 -0.03 -6.18 -16.99
CA ASP A 402 -0.68 -5.03 -16.37
C ASP A 402 -1.88 -5.43 -15.50
N LEU A 403 -2.67 -6.43 -15.92
CA LEU A 403 -3.75 -6.99 -15.10
C LEU A 403 -3.21 -7.59 -13.80
N LYS A 404 -2.07 -8.29 -13.84
CA LYS A 404 -1.41 -8.81 -12.62
C LYS A 404 -0.96 -7.68 -11.71
N ALA A 405 -0.47 -6.57 -12.26
CA ALA A 405 -0.11 -5.37 -11.50
C ALA A 405 -1.33 -4.72 -10.83
N GLN A 406 -2.48 -4.66 -11.51
CA GLN A 406 -3.74 -4.17 -10.93
C GLN A 406 -4.23 -5.06 -9.78
N ILE A 407 -4.13 -6.39 -9.91
CA ILE A 407 -4.46 -7.29 -8.80
C ILE A 407 -3.53 -7.05 -7.60
N ALA A 408 -2.23 -6.85 -7.81
CA ALA A 408 -1.29 -6.51 -6.75
C ALA A 408 -1.61 -5.19 -6.04
N ALA A 409 -2.01 -4.18 -6.82
CA ALA A 409 -2.47 -2.91 -6.28
C ALA A 409 -3.71 -3.09 -5.41
N ASN A 410 -4.69 -3.87 -5.86
CA ASN A 410 -5.87 -4.18 -5.07
C ASN A 410 -5.54 -4.97 -3.80
N GLU A 411 -4.67 -5.98 -3.87
CA GLU A 411 -4.23 -6.74 -2.70
C GLU A 411 -3.55 -5.82 -1.66
N LYS A 412 -2.77 -4.84 -2.10
CA LYS A 412 -2.21 -3.82 -1.19
C LYS A 412 -3.32 -3.04 -0.47
N GLY A 413 -4.39 -2.68 -1.17
CA GLY A 413 -5.57 -2.04 -0.58
C GLY A 413 -6.27 -2.93 0.46
N VAL A 414 -6.47 -4.20 0.14
CA VAL A 414 -7.03 -5.23 1.05
C VAL A 414 -6.23 -5.28 2.36
N GLN A 415 -4.90 -5.34 2.27
CA GLN A 415 -4.03 -5.46 3.43
C GLN A 415 -4.08 -4.23 4.34
N GLU A 416 -4.06 -3.02 3.77
CA GLU A 416 -4.09 -1.80 4.58
C GLU A 416 -5.48 -1.57 5.20
N LEU A 417 -6.57 -1.91 4.52
CA LEU A 417 -7.92 -1.90 5.11
C LEU A 417 -8.03 -2.86 6.29
N ARG A 418 -7.48 -4.08 6.16
CA ARG A 418 -7.45 -5.04 7.28
C ARG A 418 -6.67 -4.51 8.48
N LYS A 419 -5.47 -3.95 8.26
CA LYS A 419 -4.68 -3.30 9.32
C LYS A 419 -5.45 -2.18 10.00
N MET A 420 -6.20 -1.39 9.23
CA MET A 420 -7.05 -0.33 9.78
C MET A 420 -8.18 -0.89 10.65
N VAL A 421 -8.86 -1.94 10.19
CA VAL A 421 -9.89 -2.65 10.96
C VAL A 421 -9.31 -3.25 12.24
N ASP A 422 -8.13 -3.87 12.18
CA ASP A 422 -7.44 -4.42 13.35
C ASP A 422 -7.10 -3.33 14.39
N HIS A 423 -6.79 -2.12 13.92
CA HIS A 423 -6.40 -1.01 14.78
C HIS A 423 -7.60 -0.26 15.40
N PHE A 424 -8.62 0.05 14.60
CA PHE A 424 -9.73 0.92 15.00
C PHE A 424 -11.04 0.18 15.25
N GLY A 425 -11.15 -1.07 14.81
CA GLY A 425 -12.40 -1.85 14.81
C GLY A 425 -13.28 -1.55 13.60
N LEU A 426 -13.95 -2.60 13.10
CA LEU A 426 -14.75 -2.56 11.88
C LEU A 426 -15.87 -1.49 11.93
N ALA A 427 -16.62 -1.46 13.03
CA ALA A 427 -17.75 -0.53 13.19
C ALA A 427 -17.31 0.93 13.10
N THR A 428 -16.15 1.26 13.66
CA THR A 428 -15.57 2.60 13.59
C THR A 428 -15.13 2.91 12.17
N VAL A 429 -14.39 2.00 11.51
CA VAL A 429 -13.95 2.20 10.13
C VAL A 429 -15.13 2.46 9.20
N GLN A 430 -16.17 1.62 9.25
CA GLN A 430 -17.37 1.78 8.42
C GLN A 430 -18.12 3.08 8.71
N ALA A 431 -18.25 3.47 9.98
CA ALA A 431 -18.88 4.74 10.34
C ALA A 431 -18.11 5.94 9.76
N TYR A 432 -16.79 5.93 9.83
CA TYR A 432 -15.98 7.02 9.27
C TYR A 432 -15.90 7.03 7.74
N MET A 433 -16.07 5.90 7.06
CA MET A 433 -16.30 5.92 5.60
C MET A 433 -17.56 6.73 5.26
N GLY A 434 -18.66 6.48 5.98
CA GLY A 434 -19.90 7.26 5.84
C GLY A 434 -19.70 8.74 6.18
N HIS A 435 -19.04 9.06 7.30
CA HIS A 435 -18.79 10.46 7.67
C HIS A 435 -17.93 11.22 6.65
N VAL A 436 -16.99 10.55 6.00
CA VAL A 436 -16.19 11.12 4.90
C VAL A 436 -17.06 11.42 3.70
N GLN A 437 -17.95 10.50 3.31
CA GLN A 437 -18.92 10.70 2.23
C GLN A 437 -19.89 11.84 2.53
N ASP A 438 -20.48 11.87 3.73
CA ASP A 438 -21.38 12.93 4.18
C ASP A 438 -20.70 14.32 4.14
N ASN A 439 -19.43 14.38 4.57
CA ASN A 439 -18.65 15.62 4.52
C ASN A 439 -18.32 16.04 3.07
N ALA A 440 -18.09 15.08 2.17
CA ALA A 440 -17.90 15.36 0.75
C ALA A 440 -19.18 15.90 0.11
N GLU A 441 -20.34 15.29 0.39
CA GLU A 441 -21.64 15.77 -0.06
C GLU A 441 -21.90 17.19 0.44
N GLU A 442 -21.73 17.44 1.74
CA GLU A 442 -21.95 18.76 2.32
C GLU A 442 -20.99 19.82 1.75
N SER A 443 -19.76 19.42 1.41
CA SER A 443 -18.80 20.30 0.73
C SER A 443 -19.27 20.70 -0.67
N VAL A 444 -19.81 19.76 -1.45
CA VAL A 444 -20.39 20.04 -2.76
C VAL A 444 -21.64 20.92 -2.63
N ARG A 445 -22.52 20.64 -1.66
CA ARG A 445 -23.72 21.46 -1.39
C ARG A 445 -23.38 22.93 -1.12
N ARG A 446 -22.31 23.22 -0.38
CA ARG A 446 -21.82 24.60 -0.17
C ARG A 446 -21.37 25.28 -1.46
N VAL A 447 -20.80 24.53 -2.40
CA VAL A 447 -20.41 25.08 -3.71
C VAL A 447 -21.63 25.36 -4.58
N ILE A 448 -22.66 24.51 -4.53
CA ILE A 448 -23.91 24.70 -5.27
C ILE A 448 -24.59 26.03 -4.88
N ASP A 449 -24.50 26.44 -3.61
CA ASP A 449 -25.11 27.68 -3.11
C ASP A 449 -24.63 28.96 -3.85
N VAL A 450 -23.41 28.93 -4.40
CA VAL A 450 -22.83 30.06 -5.14
C VAL A 450 -23.02 29.96 -6.66
N LEU A 451 -23.50 28.83 -7.18
CA LEU A 451 -23.78 28.64 -8.58
C LEU A 451 -25.00 29.46 -9.03
N ARG A 452 -25.11 29.64 -10.35
CA ARG A 452 -26.20 30.34 -11.00
C ARG A 452 -26.70 29.50 -12.16
N ASP A 453 -27.99 29.66 -12.46
CA ASP A 453 -28.57 29.10 -13.66
C ASP A 453 -27.78 29.54 -14.88
N SER A 454 -27.45 28.59 -15.75
CA SER A 454 -26.62 28.85 -16.90
C SER A 454 -26.91 27.86 -18.02
N ARG A 455 -26.65 28.29 -19.26
CA ARG A 455 -26.76 27.46 -20.45
C ARG A 455 -25.56 27.71 -21.34
N PHE A 456 -24.92 26.64 -21.76
CA PHE A 456 -23.77 26.67 -22.65
C PHE A 456 -23.99 25.72 -23.81
N GLU A 457 -23.42 26.09 -24.96
CA GLU A 457 -23.42 25.29 -26.17
C GLU A 457 -22.03 25.40 -26.79
N VAL A 458 -21.42 24.26 -27.08
CA VAL A 458 -20.09 24.17 -27.70
C VAL A 458 -20.23 23.43 -29.02
N ALA A 459 -19.88 24.09 -30.11
CA ALA A 459 -19.76 23.47 -31.41
C ALA A 459 -18.44 22.69 -31.52
N MET A 460 -18.53 21.45 -31.98
CA MET A 460 -17.40 20.55 -32.23
C MET A 460 -16.95 20.67 -33.68
N ASP A 461 -15.70 20.30 -33.96
CA ASP A 461 -15.11 20.37 -35.32
C ASP A 461 -15.89 19.56 -36.36
N GLN A 462 -16.67 18.56 -35.90
CA GLN A 462 -17.47 17.65 -36.72
C GLN A 462 -18.87 18.21 -37.04
N GLY A 463 -19.18 19.45 -36.63
CA GLY A 463 -20.47 20.09 -36.84
C GLY A 463 -21.58 19.65 -35.88
N THR A 464 -21.25 18.89 -34.84
CA THR A 464 -22.14 18.56 -33.72
C THR A 464 -22.01 19.58 -32.60
N ASN A 465 -23.02 19.66 -31.74
CA ASN A 465 -23.02 20.54 -30.57
C ASN A 465 -23.19 19.74 -29.28
N VAL A 466 -22.43 20.09 -28.25
CA VAL A 466 -22.66 19.68 -26.86
C VAL A 466 -23.37 20.82 -26.13
N CYS A 467 -24.55 20.55 -25.62
CA CYS A 467 -25.36 21.51 -24.87
C CYS A 467 -25.39 21.10 -23.40
N VAL A 468 -25.29 22.08 -22.51
CA VAL A 468 -25.53 21.87 -21.08
C VAL A 468 -26.30 23.05 -20.51
N GLU A 469 -27.41 22.74 -19.82
CA GLU A 469 -28.15 23.68 -19.00
C GLU A 469 -28.01 23.25 -17.54
N ILE A 470 -27.63 24.20 -16.68
CA ILE A 470 -27.53 23.99 -15.24
C ILE A 470 -28.64 24.79 -14.58
N ARG A 471 -29.54 24.12 -13.86
CA ARG A 471 -30.62 24.74 -13.06
C ARG A 471 -30.34 24.52 -11.58
N VAL A 472 -30.23 25.60 -10.81
CA VAL A 472 -29.79 25.57 -9.41
C VAL A 472 -30.98 25.74 -8.48
N ASP A 473 -31.27 24.73 -7.66
CA ASP A 473 -32.19 24.83 -6.54
C ASP A 473 -31.44 25.20 -5.27
N ARG A 474 -31.49 26.49 -4.92
CA ARG A 474 -30.83 27.03 -3.73
C ARG A 474 -31.52 26.63 -2.42
N GLN A 475 -32.80 26.26 -2.44
CA GLN A 475 -33.50 25.83 -1.22
C GLN A 475 -33.06 24.43 -0.83
N ASN A 476 -32.98 23.53 -1.81
CA ASN A 476 -32.54 22.15 -1.61
C ASN A 476 -31.02 21.95 -1.75
N ARG A 477 -30.27 23.02 -2.06
CA ARG A 477 -28.82 23.02 -2.27
C ARG A 477 -28.41 21.94 -3.28
N SER A 478 -29.12 21.90 -4.39
CA SER A 478 -28.96 20.92 -5.47
C SER A 478 -28.91 21.61 -6.84
N ALA A 479 -28.34 20.94 -7.84
CA ALA A 479 -28.33 21.41 -9.22
C ALA A 479 -28.73 20.28 -10.18
N GLU A 480 -29.58 20.60 -11.15
CA GLU A 480 -29.88 19.74 -12.30
C GLU A 480 -28.90 20.11 -13.42
N VAL A 481 -28.22 19.11 -13.99
CA VAL A 481 -27.33 19.26 -15.16
C VAL A 481 -28.00 18.56 -16.32
N ASP A 482 -28.60 19.34 -17.22
CA ASP A 482 -29.42 18.88 -18.33
C ASP A 482 -28.63 18.99 -19.65
N PHE A 483 -28.35 17.85 -20.28
CA PHE A 483 -27.65 17.79 -21.57
C PHE A 483 -28.60 17.82 -22.78
N THR A 484 -29.90 18.07 -22.58
CA THR A 484 -30.90 18.16 -23.65
C THR A 484 -30.49 19.21 -24.68
N GLY A 485 -30.64 18.85 -25.97
CA GLY A 485 -30.19 19.66 -27.11
C GLY A 485 -28.77 19.32 -27.58
N THR A 486 -28.03 18.48 -26.85
CA THR A 486 -26.81 17.85 -27.37
C THR A 486 -27.16 17.02 -28.61
N SER A 487 -26.28 17.08 -29.62
CA SER A 487 -26.47 16.36 -30.88
C SER A 487 -26.55 14.84 -30.63
N PRO A 488 -27.34 14.09 -31.43
CA PRO A 488 -27.39 12.63 -31.32
C PRO A 488 -26.02 11.99 -31.56
N ALA A 489 -25.82 10.80 -30.99
CA ALA A 489 -24.67 9.96 -31.28
C ALA A 489 -24.49 9.78 -32.79
N GLN A 490 -23.27 10.00 -33.27
CA GLN A 490 -22.89 9.82 -34.66
C GLN A 490 -22.22 8.44 -34.83
N PRO A 491 -22.28 7.85 -36.04
CA PRO A 491 -21.62 6.59 -36.31
C PRO A 491 -20.09 6.69 -36.38
N ASN A 492 -19.49 7.88 -36.33
CA ASN A 492 -18.05 8.13 -36.47
C ASN A 492 -17.59 9.33 -35.64
#